data_AF-A0A2E8K0T7-F1
#
_entry.id   AF-A0A2E8K0T7-F1
#
_cell.length_a   1.000
_cell.length_b   1.000
_cell.length_c   1.000
_cell.angle_alpha   90.00
_cell.angle_beta   90.00
_cell.angle_gamma   90.00
#
_symmetry.space_group_name_H-M   'P 1'
#
loop_
_entity.id
_entity.type
_entity.pdbx_description
1 polymer ?
#
loop_
_entity_poly.entity_id
_entity_poly.type
_entity_poly.pdbx_seq_one_letter_code
_entity_poly.pdbx_strand_id
1 'polypeptide(L)'
;MKLPRILAGLALALSTAALAQSPDKPWQHDDGTIEFQGRTFSSWRDFHRSDLFDPATKCLTPDAVDNNDQGPQGFQGTSPTDCSLSSTTISPDYDPDVAIYRIPCVVHVITNSSGSEGNLTDAQVESGIRILNEDMNALLDTPGQNGTEARIEFYLADVDPSGNPTNGITRSANSTWFNDSGSYWNSLAWDTNRYCNIYTNTASGALGYVSGFPADSGHVGSPGDRVVILWSTYGENGPYGPPYDMGRTLTHEIGHYLGLYHTFQGGCGSSSCYTSSDLICDTNSESGPNFSCSGGNPSTCGSLDPIDNYMDYSDDVCMEKFTPEQVNRMRCSLLNWRPLLYSEGAGCITG
;
A
#
# COMPACT_ATOMS: atom_id res chain seq x y z
N MET A 1 -10.33 33.56 -70.99
CA MET A 1 -9.44 33.43 -69.81
C MET A 1 -10.09 32.42 -68.87
N LYS A 2 -9.59 31.19 -68.85
CA LYS A 2 -10.14 30.05 -68.09
C LYS A 2 -9.40 29.91 -66.77
N LEU A 3 -10.11 29.75 -65.65
CA LEU A 3 -9.64 28.98 -64.49
C LEU A 3 -10.86 28.51 -63.68
N PRO A 4 -10.99 27.21 -63.36
CA PRO A 4 -12.08 26.70 -62.53
C PRO A 4 -11.72 26.73 -61.03
N ARG A 5 -12.75 26.89 -60.20
CA ARG A 5 -12.69 26.73 -58.75
C ARG A 5 -12.44 25.27 -58.38
N ILE A 6 -11.41 25.01 -57.58
CA ILE A 6 -11.19 23.73 -56.90
C ILE A 6 -11.94 23.80 -55.56
N LEU A 7 -12.94 22.94 -55.38
CA LEU A 7 -13.45 22.59 -54.05
C LEU A 7 -12.39 21.73 -53.36
N ALA A 8 -11.79 22.24 -52.28
CA ALA A 8 -11.08 21.41 -51.31
C ALA A 8 -12.05 21.16 -50.14
N GLY A 9 -12.64 19.97 -50.10
CA GLY A 9 -13.33 19.47 -48.92
C GLY A 9 -12.29 19.19 -47.85
N LEU A 10 -12.30 19.99 -46.78
CA LEU A 10 -11.51 19.73 -45.59
C LEU A 10 -12.18 18.58 -44.84
N ALA A 11 -11.72 17.35 -45.06
CA ALA A 11 -12.03 16.23 -44.18
C ALA A 11 -11.30 16.49 -42.85
N LEU A 12 -12.08 16.85 -41.83
CA LEU A 12 -11.62 16.98 -40.46
C LEU A 12 -11.35 15.55 -39.95
N ALA A 13 -10.11 15.09 -40.11
CA ALA A 13 -9.64 13.91 -39.40
C ALA A 13 -9.60 14.25 -37.92
N LEU A 14 -10.58 13.78 -37.16
CA LEU A 14 -10.45 13.66 -35.71
C LEU A 14 -9.30 12.69 -35.45
N SER A 15 -8.11 13.23 -35.19
CA SER A 15 -7.07 12.46 -34.52
C SER A 15 -7.55 12.28 -33.09
N THR A 16 -8.16 11.13 -32.80
CA THR A 16 -8.16 10.59 -31.43
C THR A 16 -6.70 10.38 -31.09
N ALA A 17 -6.10 11.34 -30.40
CA ALA A 17 -4.88 11.09 -29.66
C ALA A 17 -5.25 10.08 -28.58
N ALA A 18 -5.16 8.78 -28.91
CA ALA A 18 -4.98 7.76 -27.91
C ALA A 18 -3.74 8.22 -27.14
N LEU A 19 -3.94 8.62 -25.88
CA LEU A 19 -2.85 8.84 -24.94
C LEU A 19 -2.04 7.55 -24.99
N ALA A 20 -0.86 7.60 -25.61
CA ALA A 20 -0.02 6.44 -25.78
C ALA A 20 0.32 5.94 -24.37
N GLN A 21 -0.31 4.82 -24.00
CA GLN A 21 -0.09 4.13 -22.74
C GLN A 21 1.36 3.67 -22.70
N SER A 22 1.96 3.68 -21.51
CA SER A 22 3.32 3.17 -21.35
C SER A 22 3.33 1.70 -21.77
N PRO A 23 4.14 1.30 -22.77
CA PRO A 23 4.22 -0.09 -23.21
C PRO A 23 4.78 -1.03 -22.14
N ASP A 24 5.28 -0.48 -21.04
CA ASP A 24 5.99 -1.19 -19.98
C ASP A 24 5.09 -1.57 -18.80
N LYS A 25 3.79 -1.23 -18.83
CA LYS A 25 2.83 -1.54 -17.75
C LYS A 25 1.61 -2.31 -18.26
N PRO A 26 1.04 -3.23 -17.46
CA PRO A 26 -0.21 -3.88 -17.81
C PRO A 26 -1.36 -2.89 -17.88
N TRP A 27 -2.27 -3.12 -18.84
CA TRP A 27 -3.49 -2.34 -19.03
C TRP A 27 -4.71 -3.23 -18.90
N GLN A 28 -5.69 -2.82 -18.09
CA GLN A 28 -6.99 -3.46 -17.99
C GLN A 28 -8.02 -2.75 -18.87
N HIS A 29 -8.62 -3.52 -19.78
CA HIS A 29 -9.72 -3.09 -20.65
C HIS A 29 -11.05 -3.13 -19.93
N ASP A 30 -12.06 -2.41 -20.44
CA ASP A 30 -13.38 -2.32 -19.81
C ASP A 30 -14.14 -3.66 -19.68
N ASP A 31 -13.69 -4.72 -20.37
CA ASP A 31 -14.24 -6.09 -20.24
C ASP A 31 -13.49 -6.96 -19.21
N GLY A 32 -12.51 -6.36 -18.52
CA GLY A 32 -11.64 -6.96 -17.53
C GLY A 32 -10.47 -7.77 -18.03
N THR A 33 -10.29 -7.86 -19.35
CA THR A 33 -9.09 -8.45 -19.91
C THR A 33 -7.87 -7.57 -19.65
N ILE A 34 -6.73 -8.22 -19.38
CA ILE A 34 -5.45 -7.55 -19.13
C ILE A 34 -4.57 -7.69 -20.37
N GLU A 35 -4.02 -6.60 -20.86
CA GLU A 35 -3.05 -6.56 -21.93
C GLU A 35 -1.67 -6.17 -21.38
N PHE A 36 -0.66 -6.99 -21.65
CA PHE A 36 0.72 -6.70 -21.26
C PHE A 36 1.69 -7.29 -22.27
N GLN A 37 2.62 -6.46 -22.77
CA GLN A 37 3.65 -6.85 -23.75
C GLN A 37 3.08 -7.64 -24.96
N GLY A 38 1.89 -7.24 -25.44
CA GLY A 38 1.23 -7.87 -26.60
C GLY A 38 0.56 -9.23 -26.32
N ARG A 39 0.47 -9.65 -25.05
CA ARG A 39 -0.34 -10.81 -24.61
C ARG A 39 -1.60 -10.32 -23.91
N THR A 40 -2.71 -11.04 -24.10
CA THR A 40 -3.98 -10.79 -23.43
C THR A 40 -4.27 -11.92 -22.44
N PHE A 41 -4.66 -11.54 -21.23
CA PHE A 41 -5.04 -12.41 -20.13
C PHE A 41 -6.50 -12.16 -19.77
N SER A 42 -7.22 -13.21 -19.34
CA SER A 42 -8.64 -13.10 -19.00
C SER A 42 -8.92 -12.53 -17.61
N SER A 43 -7.90 -12.38 -16.77
CA SER A 43 -8.00 -11.78 -15.44
C SER A 43 -6.62 -11.38 -14.90
N TRP A 44 -6.59 -10.55 -13.84
CA TRP A 44 -5.37 -10.29 -13.06
C TRP A 44 -4.74 -11.58 -12.55
N ARG A 45 -5.54 -12.54 -12.10
CA ARG A 45 -5.06 -13.84 -11.63
C ARG A 45 -4.33 -14.63 -12.72
N ASP A 46 -4.79 -14.56 -13.97
CA ASP A 46 -4.11 -15.22 -15.09
C ASP A 46 -2.80 -14.50 -15.44
N PHE A 47 -2.76 -13.17 -15.31
CA PHE A 47 -1.54 -12.38 -15.46
C PHE A 47 -0.50 -12.74 -14.38
N HIS A 48 -0.88 -12.75 -13.10
CA HIS A 48 0.03 -13.08 -11.98
C HIS A 48 0.48 -14.54 -11.94
N ARG A 49 -0.22 -15.44 -12.63
CA ARG A 49 0.21 -16.83 -12.84
C ARG A 49 1.06 -17.03 -14.09
N SER A 50 1.21 -16.00 -14.91
CA SER A 50 1.96 -16.08 -16.17
C SER A 50 3.47 -15.98 -15.95
N ASP A 51 4.22 -16.35 -16.97
CA ASP A 51 5.67 -16.16 -17.08
C ASP A 51 6.09 -14.69 -17.22
N LEU A 52 5.14 -13.77 -17.42
CA LEU A 52 5.42 -12.34 -17.56
C LEU A 52 5.34 -11.56 -16.24
N PHE A 53 4.65 -12.10 -15.23
CA PHE A 53 4.63 -11.48 -13.92
C PHE A 53 5.91 -11.86 -13.18
N ASP A 54 6.64 -10.85 -12.70
CA ASP A 54 7.78 -11.05 -11.82
C ASP A 54 7.29 -11.01 -10.36
N PRO A 55 7.32 -12.13 -9.62
CA PRO A 55 6.91 -12.14 -8.22
C PRO A 55 7.70 -11.16 -7.34
N ALA A 56 8.94 -10.81 -7.70
CA ALA A 56 9.70 -9.77 -6.99
C ALA A 56 9.01 -8.38 -7.06
N THR A 57 8.12 -8.18 -8.03
CA THR A 57 7.31 -6.96 -8.21
C THR A 57 5.90 -7.06 -7.64
N LYS A 58 5.62 -8.08 -6.80
CA LYS A 58 4.32 -8.26 -6.12
C LYS A 58 3.89 -7.00 -5.38
N CYS A 59 4.83 -6.36 -4.69
CA CYS A 59 4.68 -4.99 -4.21
C CYS A 59 5.70 -4.10 -4.95
N LEU A 60 5.22 -3.00 -5.53
CA LEU A 60 6.05 -2.06 -6.30
C LEU A 60 6.59 -0.90 -5.45
N THR A 61 6.57 -1.06 -4.11
CA THR A 61 7.14 -0.09 -3.19
C THR A 61 8.62 0.09 -3.53
N PRO A 62 9.08 1.32 -3.85
CA PRO A 62 10.47 1.56 -4.18
C PRO A 62 11.40 1.11 -3.05
N ASP A 63 12.54 0.51 -3.40
CA ASP A 63 13.60 0.33 -2.41
C ASP A 63 14.00 1.69 -1.83
N ALA A 64 14.14 1.75 -0.51
CA ALA A 64 14.62 2.96 0.14
C ALA A 64 16.01 3.33 -0.39
N VAL A 65 16.14 4.58 -0.83
CA VAL A 65 17.43 5.12 -1.24
C VAL A 65 18.13 5.63 0.01
N ASP A 66 19.33 5.14 0.32
CA ASP A 66 20.13 5.58 1.48
C ASP A 66 20.50 7.06 1.34
N ASN A 67 19.59 7.91 1.78
CA ASN A 67 19.80 9.32 1.94
C ASN A 67 19.92 9.56 3.44
N ASN A 68 21.01 10.19 3.88
CA ASN A 68 21.20 10.71 5.24
C ASN A 68 20.16 11.80 5.55
N ASP A 69 18.89 11.42 5.66
CA ASP A 69 17.79 12.36 5.77
C ASP A 69 17.43 12.65 7.24
N GLN A 70 17.29 13.94 7.52
CA GLN A 70 17.02 14.51 8.83
C GLN A 70 15.75 15.35 8.66
N GLY A 71 14.63 14.68 8.37
CA GLY A 71 13.40 15.34 7.95
C GLY A 71 12.88 16.42 8.91
N PRO A 72 11.92 17.23 8.43
CA PRO A 72 11.39 18.34 9.21
C PRO A 72 10.72 17.84 10.49
N GLN A 73 11.11 18.43 11.63
CA GLN A 73 10.59 18.08 12.94
C GLN A 73 9.14 18.55 13.11
N GLY A 74 8.18 17.64 12.95
CA GLY A 74 6.87 17.80 13.55
C GLY A 74 6.83 17.22 14.97
N PHE A 75 5.69 17.34 15.67
CA PHE A 75 5.52 17.08 17.10
C PHE A 75 6.33 15.87 17.61
N GLN A 76 7.28 16.14 18.51
CA GLN A 76 8.48 15.33 18.74
C GLN A 76 8.20 13.99 19.43
N GLY A 77 8.27 12.90 18.65
CA GLY A 77 9.00 11.72 19.13
C GLY A 77 10.45 12.08 19.46
N THR A 78 11.16 11.24 20.21
CA THR A 78 12.47 11.62 20.79
C THR A 78 13.51 12.01 19.74
N SER A 79 13.48 11.41 18.55
CA SER A 79 14.30 11.82 17.40
C SER A 79 13.86 11.14 16.08
N PRO A 80 13.70 11.86 14.95
CA PRO A 80 13.48 11.25 13.63
C PRO A 80 14.57 10.26 13.18
N THR A 81 15.76 10.34 13.78
CA THR A 81 16.86 9.38 13.54
C THR A 81 16.58 7.97 14.08
N ASP A 82 15.62 7.84 15.00
CA ASP A 82 15.28 6.56 15.62
C ASP A 82 14.60 5.60 14.63
N CYS A 83 14.04 6.12 13.53
CA CYS A 83 13.42 5.33 12.46
C CYS A 83 13.72 5.98 11.11
N SER A 84 15.02 6.02 10.77
CA SER A 84 15.50 6.48 9.48
C SER A 84 15.47 5.34 8.44
N LEU A 85 15.83 5.64 7.20
CA LEU A 85 15.94 4.62 6.15
C LEU A 85 17.13 3.65 6.33
N SER A 86 18.08 3.97 7.22
CA SER A 86 19.30 3.19 7.43
C SER A 86 19.50 2.75 8.88
N SER A 87 18.61 3.15 9.79
CA SER A 87 18.70 2.79 11.20
C SER A 87 17.34 2.69 11.89
N THR A 88 17.26 1.77 12.86
CA THR A 88 16.22 1.70 13.89
C THR A 88 16.84 1.88 15.27
N THR A 89 16.18 2.63 16.15
CA THR A 89 16.44 2.67 17.58
C THR A 89 15.15 2.31 18.30
N ILE A 90 15.16 1.18 18.99
CA ILE A 90 14.03 0.76 19.81
C ILE A 90 13.97 1.66 21.05
N SER A 91 12.81 2.27 21.28
CA SER A 91 12.58 3.13 22.43
C SER A 91 11.29 2.74 23.15
N PRO A 92 11.26 2.74 24.50
CA PRO A 92 10.02 2.65 25.28
C PRO A 92 9.02 3.77 24.96
N ASP A 93 9.47 4.91 24.45
CA ASP A 93 8.58 6.02 24.06
C ASP A 93 7.68 5.66 22.87
N TYR A 94 8.06 4.61 22.12
CA TYR A 94 7.29 4.08 20.99
C TYR A 94 6.54 2.79 21.35
N ASP A 95 6.52 2.40 22.62
CA ASP A 95 5.77 1.22 23.08
C ASP A 95 4.25 1.43 22.87
N PRO A 96 3.50 0.40 22.42
CA PRO A 96 2.04 0.42 22.39
C PRO A 96 1.38 0.93 23.67
N ASP A 97 1.92 0.61 24.84
CA ASP A 97 1.35 0.99 26.14
C ASP A 97 1.33 2.50 26.40
N VAL A 98 2.09 3.29 25.62
CA VAL A 98 2.16 4.75 25.76
C VAL A 98 0.83 5.41 25.41
N ALA A 99 0.26 5.06 24.26
CA ALA A 99 -0.95 5.71 23.73
C ALA A 99 -1.56 4.91 22.56
N ILE A 100 -2.85 5.14 22.35
CA ILE A 100 -3.57 4.66 21.16
C ILE A 100 -3.66 5.82 20.16
N TYR A 101 -3.16 5.57 18.95
CA TYR A 101 -3.16 6.54 17.86
C TYR A 101 -4.25 6.20 16.86
N ARG A 102 -5.10 7.18 16.52
CA ARG A 102 -6.23 7.00 15.62
C ARG A 102 -6.01 7.81 14.35
N ILE A 103 -5.94 7.13 13.21
CA ILE A 103 -5.64 7.69 11.88
C ILE A 103 -6.94 7.71 11.05
N PRO A 104 -7.45 8.89 10.66
CA PRO A 104 -8.53 8.97 9.68
C PRO A 104 -8.02 8.60 8.29
N CYS A 105 -8.81 7.79 7.59
CA CYS A 105 -8.55 7.32 6.24
C CYS A 105 -9.60 7.85 5.27
N VAL A 106 -9.18 8.08 4.04
CA VAL A 106 -10.08 8.19 2.90
C VAL A 106 -9.73 7.11 1.89
N VAL A 107 -10.74 6.39 1.41
CA VAL A 107 -10.60 5.39 0.35
C VAL A 107 -11.16 5.96 -0.95
N HIS A 108 -10.26 6.17 -1.91
CA HIS A 108 -10.58 6.62 -3.26
C HIS A 108 -10.80 5.40 -4.17
N VAL A 109 -12.07 5.03 -4.32
CA VAL A 109 -12.48 3.95 -5.22
C VAL A 109 -12.47 4.46 -6.66
N ILE A 110 -11.53 3.98 -7.46
CA ILE A 110 -11.40 4.36 -8.87
C ILE A 110 -11.91 3.20 -9.73
N THR A 111 -12.87 3.49 -10.60
CA THR A 111 -13.41 2.54 -11.57
C THR A 111 -12.91 2.85 -12.97
N ASN A 112 -12.98 1.87 -13.86
CA ASN A 112 -12.94 2.17 -15.28
C ASN A 112 -14.10 3.11 -15.67
N SER A 113 -14.02 3.71 -16.86
CA SER A 113 -14.99 4.74 -17.29
C SER A 113 -16.40 4.18 -17.46
N SER A 114 -16.53 2.87 -17.74
CA SER A 114 -17.83 2.19 -17.83
C SER A 114 -18.43 1.83 -16.47
N GLY A 115 -17.64 1.87 -15.38
CA GLY A 115 -18.04 1.47 -14.04
C GLY A 115 -18.23 -0.04 -13.86
N SER A 116 -17.80 -0.84 -14.84
CA SER A 116 -17.90 -2.31 -14.80
C SER A 116 -16.83 -2.95 -13.93
N GLU A 117 -15.72 -2.25 -13.68
CA GLU A 117 -14.58 -2.73 -12.91
C GLU A 117 -14.04 -1.67 -11.94
N GLY A 118 -13.32 -2.10 -10.91
CA GLY A 118 -12.84 -1.21 -9.86
C GLY A 118 -13.91 -0.82 -8.85
N ASN A 119 -15.16 -1.23 -9.06
CA ASN A 119 -16.27 -0.83 -8.22
C ASN A 119 -16.37 -1.69 -6.95
N LEU A 120 -15.71 -1.25 -5.88
CA LEU A 120 -15.86 -1.82 -4.55
C LEU A 120 -17.14 -1.33 -3.89
N THR A 121 -17.90 -2.22 -3.26
CA THR A 121 -19.03 -1.83 -2.41
C THR A 121 -18.54 -1.16 -1.12
N ASP A 122 -19.38 -0.35 -0.48
CA ASP A 122 -19.03 0.27 0.81
C ASP A 122 -18.67 -0.81 1.86
N ALA A 123 -19.40 -1.93 1.89
CA ALA A 123 -19.10 -3.05 2.77
C ALA A 123 -17.72 -3.69 2.52
N GLN A 124 -17.26 -3.76 1.26
CA GLN A 124 -15.90 -4.22 0.96
C GLN A 124 -14.86 -3.21 1.44
N VAL A 125 -15.11 -1.91 1.25
CA VAL A 125 -14.22 -0.86 1.76
C VAL A 125 -14.12 -0.92 3.30
N GLU A 126 -15.26 -1.00 3.97
CA GLU A 126 -15.34 -1.16 5.43
C GLU A 126 -14.65 -2.44 5.91
N SER A 127 -14.78 -3.55 5.18
CA SER A 127 -14.10 -4.80 5.53
C SER A 127 -12.59 -4.67 5.47
N GLY A 128 -12.03 -3.91 4.51
CA GLY A 128 -10.60 -3.66 4.44
C GLY A 128 -10.07 -2.86 5.64
N ILE A 129 -10.79 -1.81 6.05
CA ILE A 129 -10.43 -1.05 7.26
C ILE A 129 -10.60 -1.89 8.53
N ARG A 130 -11.64 -2.73 8.60
CA ARG A 130 -11.83 -3.67 9.71
C ARG A 130 -10.64 -4.63 9.81
N ILE A 131 -10.33 -5.33 8.72
CA ILE A 131 -9.21 -6.28 8.65
C ILE A 131 -7.88 -5.61 9.01
N LEU A 132 -7.64 -4.39 8.50
CA LEU A 132 -6.47 -3.62 8.86
C LEU A 132 -6.37 -3.43 10.39
N ASN A 133 -7.46 -3.07 11.07
CA ASN A 133 -7.45 -2.94 12.52
C ASN A 133 -7.27 -4.28 13.25
N GLU A 134 -7.82 -5.37 12.74
CA GLU A 134 -7.63 -6.73 13.27
C GLU A 134 -6.15 -7.12 13.26
N ASP A 135 -5.48 -6.86 12.14
CA ASP A 135 -4.06 -7.15 11.94
C ASP A 135 -3.14 -6.21 12.71
N MET A 136 -3.38 -4.90 12.64
CA MET A 136 -2.55 -3.89 13.33
C MET A 136 -2.59 -4.07 14.85
N ASN A 137 -3.74 -4.47 15.40
CA ASN A 137 -3.94 -4.52 16.84
C ASN A 137 -4.01 -5.95 17.38
N ALA A 138 -3.61 -6.94 16.57
CA ALA A 138 -3.58 -8.35 16.95
C ALA A 138 -4.85 -8.81 17.70
N LEU A 139 -6.02 -8.46 17.17
CA LEU A 139 -7.29 -8.66 17.86
C LEU A 139 -7.55 -10.16 18.07
N LEU A 140 -7.97 -10.53 19.28
CA LEU A 140 -8.33 -11.91 19.62
C LEU A 140 -9.44 -12.45 18.72
N ASP A 141 -9.38 -13.75 18.43
CA ASP A 141 -10.33 -14.46 17.57
C ASP A 141 -10.35 -14.00 16.10
N THR A 142 -9.27 -13.34 15.65
CA THR A 142 -9.02 -12.96 14.25
C THR A 142 -7.76 -13.63 13.73
N PRO A 143 -7.53 -13.73 12.40
CA PRO A 143 -6.30 -14.33 11.91
C PRO A 143 -5.03 -13.51 12.25
N GLY A 144 -5.17 -12.25 12.69
CA GLY A 144 -4.05 -11.42 13.16
C GLY A 144 -3.69 -11.60 14.64
N GLN A 145 -4.42 -12.42 15.40
CA GLN A 145 -4.26 -12.56 16.86
C GLN A 145 -2.86 -13.00 17.32
N ASN A 146 -2.05 -13.59 16.42
CA ASN A 146 -0.71 -14.08 16.73
C ASN A 146 0.36 -12.97 16.63
N GLY A 147 -0.03 -11.76 16.21
CA GLY A 147 0.84 -10.59 16.14
C GLY A 147 1.02 -9.84 17.46
N THR A 148 1.63 -8.66 17.34
CA THR A 148 1.79 -7.72 18.45
C THR A 148 0.81 -6.56 18.28
N GLU A 149 0.06 -6.22 19.33
CA GLU A 149 -0.89 -5.09 19.31
C GLU A 149 -0.13 -3.77 19.10
N ALA A 150 -0.34 -3.10 17.97
CA ALA A 150 0.33 -1.82 17.67
C ALA A 150 -0.31 -0.62 18.35
N ARG A 151 -1.57 -0.72 18.77
CA ARG A 151 -2.39 0.40 19.27
C ARG A 151 -2.42 1.57 18.28
N ILE A 152 -2.56 1.22 17.00
CA ILE A 152 -2.80 2.13 15.88
C ILE A 152 -4.12 1.72 15.26
N GLU A 153 -5.13 2.59 15.39
CA GLU A 153 -6.46 2.38 14.85
C GLU A 153 -6.65 3.21 13.57
N PHE A 154 -7.26 2.59 12.57
CA PHE A 154 -7.63 3.25 11.32
C PHE A 154 -9.15 3.35 11.21
N TYR A 155 -9.68 4.48 10.77
CA TYR A 155 -11.12 4.65 10.58
C TYR A 155 -11.42 5.47 9.33
N LEU A 156 -12.52 5.13 8.66
CA LEU A 156 -13.01 5.98 7.56
C LEU A 156 -13.38 7.35 8.10
N ALA A 157 -12.84 8.39 7.49
CA ALA A 157 -13.06 9.77 7.90
C ALA A 157 -14.55 10.13 7.89
N ASP A 158 -15.02 10.79 8.94
CA ASP A 158 -16.39 11.28 9.08
C ASP A 158 -16.54 12.75 8.68
N VAL A 159 -15.42 13.45 8.44
CA VAL A 159 -15.36 14.84 7.99
C VAL A 159 -14.36 14.99 6.84
N ASP A 160 -14.80 15.61 5.74
CA ASP A 160 -13.99 15.88 4.55
C ASP A 160 -13.04 17.09 4.76
N PRO A 161 -12.10 17.37 3.83
CA PRO A 161 -11.17 18.49 3.97
C PRO A 161 -11.84 19.88 4.00
N SER A 162 -13.08 19.99 3.50
CA SER A 162 -13.88 21.22 3.54
C SER A 162 -14.72 21.34 4.81
N GLY A 163 -14.69 20.36 5.71
CA GLY A 163 -15.43 20.34 6.96
C GLY A 163 -16.85 19.76 6.85
N ASN A 164 -17.21 19.13 5.73
CA ASN A 164 -18.53 18.53 5.57
C ASN A 164 -18.55 17.07 6.07
N PRO A 165 -19.69 16.56 6.55
CA PRO A 165 -19.85 15.15 6.85
C PRO A 165 -19.60 14.27 5.63
N THR A 166 -18.94 13.13 5.83
CA THR A 166 -18.62 12.14 4.80
C THR A 166 -18.60 10.73 5.40
N ASN A 167 -18.59 9.71 4.55
CA ASN A 167 -18.36 8.32 4.95
C ASN A 167 -16.91 7.87 4.70
N GLY A 168 -16.02 8.79 4.31
CA GLY A 168 -14.60 8.50 4.06
C GLY A 168 -14.36 7.74 2.75
N ILE A 169 -15.38 7.59 1.89
CA ILE A 169 -15.28 6.90 0.61
C ILE A 169 -15.56 7.88 -0.51
N THR A 170 -14.63 7.98 -1.46
CA THR A 170 -14.85 8.75 -2.70
C THR A 170 -14.85 7.82 -3.91
N ARG A 171 -15.55 8.20 -4.97
CA ARG A 171 -15.73 7.37 -6.16
C ARG A 171 -15.44 8.16 -7.42
N SER A 172 -14.57 7.64 -8.30
CA SER A 172 -14.17 8.27 -9.55
C SER A 172 -14.18 7.29 -10.71
N ALA A 173 -14.90 7.59 -11.80
CA ALA A 173 -14.91 6.78 -13.02
C ALA A 173 -13.97 7.37 -14.06
N ASN A 174 -12.78 6.77 -14.21
CA ASN A 174 -11.74 7.23 -15.13
C ASN A 174 -10.78 6.09 -15.48
N SER A 175 -10.85 5.57 -16.71
CA SER A 175 -10.01 4.45 -17.14
C SER A 175 -8.51 4.75 -17.11
N THR A 176 -8.09 6.01 -17.25
CA THR A 176 -6.67 6.39 -17.12
C THR A 176 -6.21 6.28 -15.66
N TRP A 177 -6.99 6.79 -14.71
CA TRP A 177 -6.68 6.70 -13.28
C TRP A 177 -6.82 5.28 -12.75
N PHE A 178 -7.81 4.54 -13.25
CA PHE A 178 -8.02 3.14 -12.94
C PHE A 178 -6.81 2.30 -13.35
N ASN A 179 -6.22 2.58 -14.51
CA ASN A 179 -4.98 1.94 -14.97
C ASN A 179 -3.70 2.55 -14.36
N ASP A 180 -3.82 3.07 -13.13
CA ASP A 180 -2.72 3.66 -12.34
C ASP A 180 -1.84 4.65 -13.12
N SER A 181 -2.48 5.45 -13.96
CA SER A 181 -1.84 6.41 -14.86
C SER A 181 -2.42 7.82 -14.70
N GLY A 182 -1.75 8.81 -15.27
CA GLY A 182 -2.17 10.21 -15.18
C GLY A 182 -1.71 10.85 -13.86
N SER A 183 -2.59 11.61 -13.21
CA SER A 183 -2.27 12.45 -12.03
C SER A 183 -3.39 12.42 -10.98
N TYR A 184 -3.97 11.24 -10.76
CA TYR A 184 -5.13 11.08 -9.87
C TYR A 184 -4.80 11.50 -8.43
N TRP A 185 -3.60 11.20 -7.93
CA TRP A 185 -3.17 11.58 -6.58
C TRP A 185 -3.12 13.10 -6.39
N ASN A 186 -2.67 13.87 -7.39
CA ASN A 186 -2.73 15.33 -7.34
C ASN A 186 -4.16 15.89 -7.38
N SER A 187 -5.10 15.12 -7.94
CA SER A 187 -6.47 15.58 -8.20
C SER A 187 -7.44 15.19 -7.09
N LEU A 188 -7.21 14.04 -6.46
CA LEU A 188 -8.12 13.40 -5.52
C LEU A 188 -7.64 13.49 -4.08
N ALA A 189 -6.33 13.67 -3.83
CA ALA A 189 -5.78 13.62 -2.48
C ALA A 189 -6.50 14.59 -1.55
N TRP A 190 -6.90 14.05 -0.42
CA TRP A 190 -7.17 14.84 0.77
C TRP A 190 -5.83 15.21 1.41
N ASP A 191 -5.82 16.26 2.24
CA ASP A 191 -4.60 16.72 2.92
C ASP A 191 -3.87 15.54 3.59
N THR A 192 -2.72 15.16 3.06
CA THR A 192 -1.98 13.95 3.45
C THR A 192 -1.36 14.07 4.84
N ASN A 193 -1.28 15.29 5.38
CA ASN A 193 -0.95 15.50 6.78
C ASN A 193 -2.10 15.16 7.73
N ARG A 194 -3.33 15.04 7.23
CA ARG A 194 -4.54 14.88 8.04
C ARG A 194 -5.31 13.60 7.74
N TYR A 195 -5.05 12.94 6.62
CA TYR A 195 -5.76 11.74 6.19
C TYR A 195 -4.79 10.75 5.54
N CYS A 196 -4.92 9.48 5.91
CA CYS A 196 -4.28 8.40 5.18
C CYS A 196 -5.08 8.18 3.88
N ASN A 197 -4.45 8.49 2.74
CA ASN A 197 -5.09 8.41 1.43
C ASN A 197 -4.83 7.03 0.81
N ILE A 198 -5.89 6.23 0.67
CA ILE A 198 -5.84 4.88 0.10
C ILE A 198 -6.56 4.90 -1.26
N TYR A 199 -5.89 4.43 -2.31
CA TYR A 199 -6.43 4.39 -3.66
C TYR A 199 -6.64 2.94 -4.11
N THR A 200 -7.77 2.65 -4.75
CA THR A 200 -8.00 1.33 -5.35
C THR A 200 -8.05 1.45 -6.87
N ASN A 201 -7.09 0.85 -7.55
CA ASN A 201 -6.96 0.88 -9.01
C ASN A 201 -6.24 -0.40 -9.49
N THR A 202 -5.57 -0.43 -10.64
CA THR A 202 -4.83 -1.62 -11.12
C THR A 202 -3.43 -1.80 -10.53
N ALA A 203 -2.99 -0.87 -9.68
CA ALA A 203 -1.67 -0.83 -9.05
C ALA A 203 -0.49 -1.04 -10.02
N SER A 204 -0.63 -0.59 -11.27
CA SER A 204 0.37 -0.80 -12.33
C SER A 204 0.77 -2.28 -12.53
N GLY A 205 -0.08 -3.24 -12.16
CA GLY A 205 0.18 -4.68 -12.25
C GLY A 205 0.72 -5.33 -10.98
N ALA A 206 1.08 -4.56 -9.96
CA ALA A 206 1.34 -5.07 -8.61
C ALA A 206 0.05 -5.51 -7.92
N LEU A 207 0.17 -6.09 -6.73
CA LEU A 207 -0.97 -6.18 -5.81
C LEU A 207 -1.13 -4.88 -5.01
N GLY A 208 -0.04 -4.20 -4.68
CA GLY A 208 -0.07 -2.93 -3.97
C GLY A 208 1.27 -2.21 -4.05
N TYR A 209 1.28 -0.95 -3.62
CA TYR A 209 2.50 -0.20 -3.34
C TYR A 209 2.22 1.06 -2.50
N VAL A 210 3.28 1.58 -1.86
CA VAL A 210 3.41 2.99 -1.48
C VAL A 210 4.45 3.68 -2.37
N SER A 211 4.29 4.98 -2.63
CA SER A 211 5.19 5.68 -3.58
C SER A 211 6.51 6.18 -2.98
N GLY A 212 6.69 5.96 -1.67
CA GLY A 212 7.87 6.27 -0.89
C GLY A 212 7.64 5.99 0.60
N PHE A 213 8.71 6.09 1.38
CA PHE A 213 8.71 5.86 2.81
C PHE A 213 8.55 7.17 3.60
N PRO A 214 8.14 7.09 4.89
CA PRO A 214 8.01 8.29 5.72
C PRO A 214 9.29 9.11 5.86
N ALA A 215 10.44 8.44 5.88
CA ALA A 215 11.75 9.07 5.99
C ALA A 215 12.35 9.54 4.64
N ASP A 216 11.62 9.42 3.53
CA ASP A 216 12.04 9.97 2.24
C ASP A 216 11.82 11.50 2.19
N SER A 217 12.84 12.22 1.74
CA SER A 217 12.85 13.68 1.74
C SER A 217 11.71 14.30 0.95
N GLY A 218 10.87 15.07 1.63
CA GLY A 218 9.72 15.74 1.03
C GLY A 218 8.60 14.81 0.58
N HIS A 219 8.63 13.53 0.97
CA HIS A 219 7.57 12.57 0.67
C HIS A 219 6.32 12.84 1.53
N VAL A 220 6.45 12.78 2.86
CA VAL A 220 5.33 13.02 3.78
C VAL A 220 4.77 14.43 3.61
N GLY A 221 3.44 14.52 3.57
CA GLY A 221 2.73 15.77 3.37
C GLY A 221 2.69 16.25 1.91
N SER A 222 3.34 15.53 0.99
CA SER A 222 3.12 15.73 -0.46
C SER A 222 1.85 15.00 -0.92
N PRO A 223 1.26 15.36 -2.07
CA PRO A 223 0.20 14.56 -2.69
C PRO A 223 0.66 13.15 -3.14
N GLY A 224 1.98 12.90 -3.17
CA GLY A 224 2.54 11.60 -3.49
C GLY A 224 2.44 10.60 -2.33
N ASP A 225 2.26 11.08 -1.11
CA ASP A 225 2.12 10.31 0.11
C ASP A 225 0.81 9.51 0.12
N ARG A 226 0.86 8.27 -0.36
CA ARG A 226 -0.32 7.47 -0.68
C ARG A 226 -0.07 5.97 -0.58
N VAL A 227 -1.15 5.24 -0.31
CA VAL A 227 -1.24 3.79 -0.41
C VAL A 227 -2.08 3.44 -1.64
N VAL A 228 -1.60 2.54 -2.49
CA VAL A 228 -2.32 2.09 -3.69
C VAL A 228 -2.48 0.57 -3.64
N ILE A 229 -3.71 0.09 -3.80
CA ILE A 229 -4.05 -1.33 -3.75
C ILE A 229 -4.72 -1.72 -5.07
N LEU A 230 -4.34 -2.89 -5.59
CA LEU A 230 -5.06 -3.55 -6.67
C LEU A 230 -6.51 -3.77 -6.19
N TRP A 231 -7.46 -3.11 -6.83
CA TRP A 231 -8.85 -3.09 -6.37
C TRP A 231 -9.42 -4.48 -6.11
N SER A 232 -9.00 -5.47 -6.90
CA SER A 232 -9.49 -6.85 -6.78
C SER A 232 -8.94 -7.61 -5.57
N THR A 233 -7.87 -7.18 -4.90
CA THR A 233 -7.37 -7.79 -3.65
C THR A 233 -7.83 -7.06 -2.39
N TYR A 234 -8.59 -5.97 -2.55
CA TYR A 234 -9.01 -5.14 -1.43
C TYR A 234 -10.13 -5.80 -0.61
N GLY A 235 -9.92 -5.84 0.71
CA GLY A 235 -10.93 -6.24 1.68
C GLY A 235 -11.22 -7.74 1.69
N GLU A 236 -12.27 -8.11 2.42
CA GLU A 236 -12.68 -9.51 2.58
C GLU A 236 -13.37 -10.04 1.32
N ASN A 237 -13.00 -11.25 0.88
CA ASN A 237 -13.48 -11.86 -0.35
C ASN A 237 -13.26 -10.95 -1.57
N GLY A 238 -12.06 -10.34 -1.63
CA GLY A 238 -11.63 -9.53 -2.77
C GLY A 238 -11.92 -10.24 -4.11
N PRO A 239 -12.39 -9.52 -5.16
CA PRO A 239 -12.72 -10.11 -6.47
C PRO A 239 -11.62 -10.96 -7.13
N TYR A 240 -10.36 -10.80 -6.73
CA TYR A 240 -9.23 -11.62 -7.16
C TYR A 240 -9.40 -13.10 -6.79
N GLY A 241 -9.98 -13.35 -5.61
CA GLY A 241 -10.10 -14.67 -4.97
C GLY A 241 -8.78 -15.16 -4.36
N PRO A 242 -8.73 -16.42 -3.89
CA PRO A 242 -7.51 -16.95 -3.29
C PRO A 242 -6.35 -16.99 -4.31
N PRO A 243 -5.11 -16.70 -3.87
CA PRO A 243 -4.68 -16.58 -2.47
C PRO A 243 -4.66 -15.15 -1.88
N TYR A 244 -5.26 -14.15 -2.54
CA TYR A 244 -5.14 -12.72 -2.19
C TYR A 244 -6.51 -12.04 -2.01
N ASP A 245 -7.38 -12.67 -1.21
CA ASP A 245 -8.76 -12.23 -0.97
C ASP A 245 -9.09 -12.05 0.52
N MET A 246 -8.08 -11.97 1.39
CA MET A 246 -8.27 -11.78 2.84
C MET A 246 -7.78 -10.40 3.31
N GLY A 247 -7.48 -9.49 2.39
CA GLY A 247 -7.17 -8.09 2.68
C GLY A 247 -5.73 -7.82 3.13
N ARG A 248 -4.83 -8.81 3.14
CA ARG A 248 -3.45 -8.65 3.64
C ARG A 248 -2.58 -7.76 2.79
N THR A 249 -2.93 -7.57 1.52
CA THR A 249 -2.26 -6.56 0.68
C THR A 249 -2.35 -5.16 1.31
N LEU A 250 -3.50 -4.75 1.86
CA LEU A 250 -3.61 -3.45 2.52
C LEU A 250 -2.75 -3.38 3.79
N THR A 251 -2.78 -4.44 4.61
CA THR A 251 -1.95 -4.57 5.81
C THR A 251 -0.46 -4.42 5.50
N HIS A 252 0.02 -5.10 4.46
CA HIS A 252 1.39 -5.02 3.96
C HIS A 252 1.77 -3.58 3.55
N GLU A 253 0.97 -2.95 2.70
CA GLU A 253 1.27 -1.58 2.24
C GLU A 253 1.18 -0.54 3.37
N ILE A 254 0.31 -0.76 4.37
CA ILE A 254 0.28 0.11 5.56
C ILE A 254 1.54 -0.07 6.41
N GLY A 255 2.11 -1.28 6.47
CA GLY A 255 3.43 -1.50 7.05
C GLY A 255 4.50 -0.62 6.40
N HIS A 256 4.55 -0.57 5.06
CA HIS A 256 5.44 0.34 4.34
C HIS A 256 5.11 1.82 4.56
N TYR A 257 3.83 2.18 4.55
CA TYR A 257 3.36 3.54 4.85
C TYR A 257 3.79 4.03 6.23
N LEU A 258 4.00 3.08 7.16
CA LEU A 258 4.52 3.29 8.50
C LEU A 258 6.03 2.96 8.64
N GLY A 259 6.76 2.78 7.54
CA GLY A 259 8.23 2.73 7.54
C GLY A 259 8.86 1.34 7.72
N LEU A 260 8.11 0.25 7.57
CA LEU A 260 8.66 -1.10 7.56
C LEU A 260 9.20 -1.48 6.19
N TYR A 261 10.33 -2.18 6.16
CA TYR A 261 10.81 -2.83 4.95
C TYR A 261 10.25 -4.24 4.83
N HIS A 262 10.40 -4.80 3.62
CA HIS A 262 10.22 -6.22 3.42
C HIS A 262 11.14 -7.02 4.36
N THR A 263 10.67 -8.16 4.87
CA THR A 263 11.45 -9.05 5.74
C THR A 263 12.72 -9.60 5.06
N PHE A 264 12.67 -9.75 3.74
CA PHE A 264 13.78 -10.18 2.90
C PHE A 264 14.72 -9.04 2.46
N GLN A 265 14.51 -7.81 2.95
CA GLN A 265 15.36 -6.67 2.59
C GLN A 265 16.82 -6.97 2.99
N GLY A 266 17.74 -6.78 2.04
CA GLY A 266 19.16 -7.07 2.25
C GLY A 266 19.53 -8.57 2.34
N GLY A 267 18.57 -9.48 2.17
CA GLY A 267 18.79 -10.93 2.17
C GLY A 267 19.33 -11.46 3.50
N CYS A 268 20.29 -12.40 3.43
CA CYS A 268 21.00 -12.93 4.61
C CYS A 268 22.04 -11.95 5.20
N GLY A 269 21.69 -10.67 5.30
CA GLY A 269 22.53 -9.58 5.79
C GLY A 269 23.08 -9.77 7.21
N SER A 270 24.05 -8.92 7.57
CA SER A 270 25.04 -9.16 8.63
C SER A 270 24.58 -8.90 10.08
N SER A 271 25.50 -9.05 11.03
CA SER A 271 25.31 -9.03 12.50
C SER A 271 24.81 -7.72 13.15
N SER A 272 24.41 -6.69 12.39
CA SER A 272 23.90 -5.41 12.92
C SER A 272 22.49 -5.16 12.36
N CYS A 273 21.52 -5.89 12.89
CA CYS A 273 20.14 -5.91 12.39
C CYS A 273 19.43 -4.56 12.47
N TYR A 274 19.75 -3.66 13.41
CA TYR A 274 19.16 -2.32 13.44
C TYR A 274 19.73 -1.34 12.41
N THR A 275 20.76 -1.71 11.65
CA THR A 275 21.42 -0.85 10.66
C THR A 275 21.68 -1.54 9.33
N SER A 276 21.04 -2.70 9.11
CA SER A 276 21.12 -3.48 7.88
C SER A 276 19.86 -4.31 7.72
N SER A 277 19.72 -4.96 6.56
CA SER A 277 18.55 -5.77 6.24
C SER A 277 17.23 -4.97 6.32
N ASP A 278 16.21 -5.47 7.01
CA ASP A 278 14.91 -4.81 7.23
C ASP A 278 14.93 -3.80 8.40
N LEU A 279 16.09 -3.61 9.03
CA LEU A 279 16.32 -2.75 10.20
C LEU A 279 15.68 -3.25 11.51
N ILE A 280 15.28 -4.53 11.57
CA ILE A 280 14.60 -5.13 12.72
C ILE A 280 15.35 -6.38 13.20
N CYS A 281 15.57 -6.53 14.50
CA CYS A 281 16.35 -7.63 15.07
C CYS A 281 15.52 -8.84 15.47
N ASP A 282 14.22 -8.66 15.74
CA ASP A 282 13.31 -9.76 16.06
C ASP A 282 12.60 -10.36 14.84
N THR A 283 12.86 -9.83 13.64
CA THR A 283 12.54 -10.47 12.36
C THR A 283 13.70 -11.40 11.97
N ASN A 284 13.41 -12.67 11.72
CA ASN A 284 14.41 -13.57 11.16
C ASN A 284 14.76 -13.11 9.73
N SER A 285 16.05 -12.96 9.43
CA SER A 285 16.48 -12.70 8.06
C SER A 285 16.20 -13.89 7.14
N GLU A 286 15.87 -13.60 5.89
CA GLU A 286 15.64 -14.59 4.84
C GLU A 286 16.34 -14.15 3.54
N SER A 287 16.65 -15.11 2.67
CA SER A 287 17.44 -14.84 1.46
C SER A 287 16.66 -14.13 0.36
N GLY A 288 15.34 -14.19 0.42
CA GLY A 288 14.40 -13.67 -0.57
C GLY A 288 12.96 -13.94 -0.16
N PRO A 289 11.98 -13.36 -0.88
CA PRO A 289 10.56 -13.50 -0.56
C PRO A 289 10.05 -14.94 -0.66
N ASN A 290 9.04 -15.25 0.14
CA ASN A 290 8.18 -16.41 -0.03
C ASN A 290 6.92 -16.02 -0.80
N PHE A 291 6.35 -16.95 -1.57
CA PHE A 291 5.15 -16.72 -2.40
C PHE A 291 4.06 -17.75 -2.15
N SER A 292 4.18 -18.48 -1.05
CA SER A 292 3.19 -19.45 -0.61
C SER A 292 3.39 -19.75 0.87
N CYS A 293 2.38 -20.33 1.49
CA CYS A 293 2.44 -20.89 2.84
C CYS A 293 3.52 -21.96 3.08
N SER A 294 4.19 -22.44 2.03
CA SER A 294 5.35 -23.33 2.03
C SER A 294 5.30 -24.44 3.09
N GLY A 295 4.76 -25.62 2.72
CA GLY A 295 4.65 -26.83 3.55
C GLY A 295 5.97 -27.52 3.94
N GLY A 296 7.04 -26.75 4.19
CA GLY A 296 8.36 -27.24 4.57
C GLY A 296 9.13 -26.36 5.55
N ASN A 297 8.54 -25.27 6.08
CA ASN A 297 9.23 -24.31 6.97
C ASN A 297 10.58 -23.88 6.38
N PRO A 298 10.59 -23.08 5.29
CA PRO A 298 11.83 -22.68 4.64
C PRO A 298 12.78 -22.02 5.64
N SER A 299 14.08 -22.27 5.44
CA SER A 299 15.14 -21.76 6.29
C SER A 299 16.35 -21.47 5.41
N THR A 300 16.57 -20.19 5.13
CA THR A 300 17.56 -19.77 4.13
C THR A 300 18.77 -19.06 4.73
N CYS A 301 18.60 -18.37 5.86
CA CYS A 301 19.69 -17.65 6.55
C CYS A 301 20.05 -18.23 7.93
N GLY A 302 19.75 -19.51 8.16
CA GLY A 302 20.09 -20.22 9.41
C GLY A 302 19.01 -20.16 10.50
N SER A 303 17.91 -19.46 10.24
CA SER A 303 16.66 -19.48 11.00
C SER A 303 15.48 -19.75 10.05
N LEU A 304 14.28 -19.96 10.59
CA LEU A 304 13.07 -20.10 9.77
C LEU A 304 12.76 -18.75 9.12
N ASP A 305 12.48 -18.78 7.83
CA ASP A 305 12.05 -17.61 7.08
C ASP A 305 10.69 -17.14 7.64
N PRO A 306 10.47 -15.83 7.81
CA PRO A 306 9.31 -15.27 8.48
C PRO A 306 8.06 -15.24 7.56
N ILE A 307 7.67 -16.40 7.02
CA ILE A 307 6.55 -16.57 6.08
C ILE A 307 5.21 -16.04 6.60
N ASP A 308 5.09 -15.94 7.93
CA ASP A 308 3.90 -15.49 8.64
C ASP A 308 3.88 -13.99 8.91
N ASN A 309 4.95 -13.28 8.54
CA ASN A 309 5.03 -11.84 8.69
C ASN A 309 4.26 -11.14 7.56
N TYR A 310 3.53 -10.08 7.91
CA TYR A 310 2.82 -9.28 6.91
C TYR A 310 3.76 -8.60 5.90
N MET A 311 5.06 -8.43 6.21
CA MET A 311 6.06 -7.81 5.32
C MET A 311 6.80 -8.80 4.41
N ASP A 312 6.46 -10.09 4.42
CA ASP A 312 6.87 -11.04 3.38
C ASP A 312 5.88 -10.95 2.18
N TYR A 313 6.07 -11.77 1.16
CA TYR A 313 5.22 -11.89 -0.03
C TYR A 313 4.39 -13.19 -0.03
N SER A 314 4.23 -13.84 1.12
CA SER A 314 3.43 -15.06 1.27
C SER A 314 1.95 -14.90 0.82
N ASP A 315 1.23 -16.01 0.79
CA ASP A 315 -0.23 -15.99 0.60
C ASP A 315 -0.92 -15.37 1.81
N ASP A 316 -2.05 -14.68 1.60
CA ASP A 316 -2.77 -13.96 2.67
C ASP A 316 -3.08 -14.88 3.87
N VAL A 317 -3.44 -16.13 3.58
CA VAL A 317 -3.85 -17.12 4.59
C VAL A 317 -2.73 -17.50 5.57
N CYS A 318 -1.48 -17.17 5.24
CA CYS A 318 -0.34 -17.46 6.10
C CYS A 318 0.26 -16.22 6.75
N MET A 319 -0.13 -15.01 6.33
CA MET A 319 0.31 -13.78 6.99
C MET A 319 -0.55 -13.49 8.23
N GLU A 320 0.10 -13.44 9.39
CA GLU A 320 -0.57 -13.42 10.70
C GLU A 320 0.01 -12.40 11.69
N LYS A 321 1.20 -11.82 11.45
CA LYS A 321 1.84 -10.99 12.47
C LYS A 321 2.74 -9.86 11.97
N PHE A 322 2.79 -8.82 12.81
CA PHE A 322 3.99 -8.01 13.00
C PHE A 322 4.71 -8.40 14.30
N THR A 323 6.02 -8.20 14.30
CA THR A 323 6.86 -8.40 15.50
C THR A 323 6.80 -7.18 16.44
N PRO A 324 7.20 -7.34 17.71
CA PRO A 324 7.29 -6.21 18.65
C PRO A 324 8.15 -5.05 18.15
N GLU A 325 9.30 -5.31 17.53
CA GLU A 325 10.16 -4.23 17.03
C GLU A 325 9.63 -3.60 15.74
N GLN A 326 8.95 -4.35 14.86
CA GLN A 326 8.20 -3.77 13.75
C GLN A 326 7.14 -2.80 14.27
N VAL A 327 6.38 -3.17 15.30
CA VAL A 327 5.42 -2.28 15.96
C VAL A 327 6.10 -1.04 16.54
N ASN A 328 7.23 -1.19 17.22
CA ASN A 328 7.99 -0.07 17.77
C ASN A 328 8.43 0.90 16.65
N ARG A 329 8.94 0.36 15.53
CA ARG A 329 9.36 1.16 14.37
C ARG A 329 8.19 1.85 13.69
N MET A 330 7.06 1.19 13.50
CA MET A 330 5.84 1.80 12.95
C MET A 330 5.38 2.99 13.79
N ARG A 331 5.38 2.84 15.12
CA ARG A 331 5.01 3.91 16.06
C ARG A 331 6.03 5.04 16.04
N CYS A 332 7.32 4.74 16.06
CA CYS A 332 8.37 5.75 15.85
C CYS A 332 8.11 6.56 14.57
N SER A 333 7.80 5.86 13.48
CA SER A 333 7.63 6.45 12.17
C SER A 333 6.43 7.39 12.12
N LEU A 334 5.29 6.92 12.66
CA LEU A 334 4.08 7.74 12.82
C LEU A 334 4.35 9.00 13.63
N LEU A 335 5.01 8.86 14.77
CA LEU A 335 5.25 9.96 15.71
C LEU A 335 6.24 11.00 15.17
N ASN A 336 7.32 10.56 14.53
CA ASN A 336 8.39 11.46 14.09
C ASN A 336 8.13 12.05 12.70
N TRP A 337 7.54 11.28 11.77
CA TRP A 337 7.40 11.70 10.37
C TRP A 337 5.97 12.14 10.03
N ARG A 338 4.94 11.60 10.70
CA ARG A 338 3.52 11.91 10.45
C ARG A 338 2.78 12.49 11.67
N PRO A 339 3.34 13.48 12.40
CA PRO A 339 2.80 13.92 13.70
C PRO A 339 1.45 14.66 13.62
N LEU A 340 1.00 15.04 12.42
CA LEU A 340 -0.29 15.68 12.21
C LEU A 340 -1.39 14.70 11.77
N LEU A 341 -1.01 13.46 11.45
CA LEU A 341 -1.89 12.48 10.81
C LEU A 341 -2.84 11.80 11.79
N TYR A 342 -2.45 11.71 13.06
CA TYR A 342 -3.22 10.98 14.06
C TYR A 342 -3.82 11.89 15.11
N SER A 343 -4.79 11.35 15.84
CA SER A 343 -5.25 11.87 17.13
C SER A 343 -4.99 10.84 18.22
N GLU A 344 -4.70 11.31 19.43
CA GLU A 344 -4.68 10.44 20.60
C GLU A 344 -6.12 10.16 21.05
N GLY A 345 -6.47 8.89 21.15
CA GLY A 345 -7.80 8.45 21.56
C GLY A 345 -7.79 7.73 22.90
N ALA A 346 -8.86 7.90 23.68
CA ALA A 346 -9.24 6.85 24.62
C ALA A 346 -9.68 5.66 23.76
N GLY A 347 -8.87 4.60 23.73
CA GLY A 347 -9.22 3.38 23.00
C GLY A 347 -10.64 2.94 23.34
N CYS A 348 -11.32 2.35 22.37
CA CYS A 348 -12.49 1.56 22.71
C CYS A 348 -12.01 0.47 23.67
N ILE A 349 -12.23 0.66 24.97
CA ILE A 349 -11.98 -0.36 25.97
C ILE A 349 -12.99 -1.46 25.66
N THR A 350 -12.56 -2.46 24.89
CA THR A 350 -13.29 -3.70 24.69
C THR A 350 -13.31 -4.41 26.04
N GLY A 351 -14.43 -4.23 26.75
CA GLY A 351 -14.74 -4.98 27.97
C GLY A 351 -15.27 -6.37 27.68
#